data_AF-A0A849WG48-F1
#
_entry.id   AF-A0A849WG48-F1
#
_cell.length_a   1.000
_cell.length_b   1.000
_cell.length_c   1.000
_cell.angle_alpha   90.00
_cell.angle_beta   90.00
_cell.angle_gamma   90.00
#
_symmetry.space_group_name_H-M   'P 1'
#
loop_
_entity.id
_entity.type
_entity.pdbx_description
1 polymer ?
#
loop_
_entity_poly.entity_id
_entity_poly.type
_entity_poly.pdbx_seq_one_letter_code
_entity_poly.pdbx_strand_id
1 'polypeptide(L)'
;MQFRYYFLFVLIFSSFCYKAISQEKEENKRIFMEGKFVADITQRSARWISRDSLVWQPKSGIEQKAIFKLYSHPAGKIGFQGKRMMLGEKGNVEILTWQGKVGDAKDSIYDKKLPYLSYLHGRPRFSTSSLLDKIPGLVKENLVVAMENPEGDILDASGVQIAGVLDDLYAYHGKLGISWENQKPVFRLWSPVAFSVKLHIYETPDAEHPKTSWDMVCSPEEGIWKAEGDSGWKNLFYLYEVRVFVPSIGKIASNIVTDPYSISLSKNSKKSQIADLSDNSLKPQEWDKLQKPPLRCFSDIVLYELHIRDFSIYDSNIKEEERGTFAAFYNPQSQGAAHLKKLAKAGISHIHLLPCFDIATIEEDRTQQKNPAIPDMLEPDSEIPQKIVSQSKDKDGFNWGYDPYHYMAAEGSYSTNPEGNTRILEFRKMVQ
;
A
#
# COMPACT_ATOMS: atom_id res chain seq x y z
N MET A 1 -17.92 -1.22 -18.25
CA MET A 1 -17.35 -0.01 -17.61
C MET A 1 -16.95 -0.39 -16.19
N GLN A 2 -15.82 -1.09 -16.04
CA GLN A 2 -15.29 -1.54 -14.74
C GLN A 2 -14.26 -0.50 -14.30
N PHE A 3 -14.63 0.31 -13.30
CA PHE A 3 -13.68 1.13 -12.57
C PHE A 3 -13.02 0.26 -11.51
N ARG A 4 -11.69 0.17 -11.52
CA ARG A 4 -10.90 -0.38 -10.41
C ARG A 4 -9.90 0.69 -9.99
N TYR A 5 -10.02 1.11 -8.74
CA TYR A 5 -9.16 2.06 -8.07
C TYR A 5 -7.74 1.49 -7.99
N TYR A 6 -6.80 2.08 -8.73
CA TYR A 6 -5.37 1.96 -8.45
C TYR A 6 -4.95 3.22 -7.70
N PHE A 7 -5.26 3.31 -6.41
CA PHE A 7 -4.81 4.41 -5.56
C PHE A 7 -4.77 3.92 -4.11
N LEU A 8 -3.62 3.37 -3.68
CA LEU A 8 -2.94 3.61 -2.39
C LEU A 8 -1.72 2.67 -2.30
N PHE A 9 -0.56 3.02 -2.85
CA PHE A 9 0.69 2.32 -2.53
C PHE A 9 1.89 3.27 -2.56
N VAL A 10 1.80 4.33 -1.76
CA VAL A 10 2.94 5.03 -1.14
C VAL A 10 2.37 5.68 0.12
N LEU A 11 2.98 5.43 1.29
CA LEU A 11 2.59 5.86 2.65
C LEU A 11 1.72 4.84 3.40
N ILE A 12 2.37 4.03 4.24
CA ILE A 12 2.18 3.95 5.70
C ILE A 12 3.22 2.93 6.17
N PHE A 13 4.39 3.40 6.64
CA PHE A 13 5.26 2.61 7.52
C PHE A 13 6.11 3.55 8.38
N SER A 14 6.11 3.28 9.69
CA SER A 14 6.95 3.83 10.75
C SER A 14 6.58 5.21 11.35
N SER A 15 5.60 5.23 12.26
CA SER A 15 5.34 6.39 13.12
C SER A 15 6.06 6.35 14.48
N PHE A 16 6.85 5.30 14.79
CA PHE A 16 7.43 5.14 16.14
C PHE A 16 8.94 5.41 16.27
N CYS A 17 9.72 5.47 15.19
CA CYS A 17 11.15 5.83 15.25
C CYS A 17 11.45 7.30 14.91
N TYR A 18 10.42 8.10 14.60
CA TYR A 18 10.60 9.39 13.92
C TYR A 18 11.02 10.57 14.81
N LYS A 19 10.90 10.44 16.15
CA LYS A 19 11.06 11.58 17.06
C LYS A 19 12.53 11.97 17.34
N ALA A 20 13.48 11.06 17.14
CA ALA A 20 14.88 11.31 17.50
C ALA A 20 15.81 11.66 16.32
N ILE A 21 15.42 11.39 15.07
CA ILE A 21 16.28 11.59 13.88
C ILE A 21 15.93 12.91 13.13
N SER A 22 14.80 13.55 13.46
CA SER A 22 14.24 14.66 12.67
C SER A 22 14.74 16.06 13.02
N GLN A 23 15.37 16.27 14.18
CA GLN A 23 15.79 17.62 14.60
C GLN A 23 17.07 18.13 13.92
N GLU A 24 17.95 17.26 13.40
CA GLU A 24 19.25 17.67 12.85
C GLU A 24 19.24 18.12 11.37
N LYS A 25 18.10 18.10 10.63
CA LYS A 25 18.12 18.16 9.15
C LYS A 25 17.19 19.11 8.42
N GLU A 26 16.48 20.01 9.10
CA GLU A 26 15.58 20.97 8.44
C GLU A 26 16.23 22.31 8.04
N GLU A 27 17.44 22.64 8.52
CA GLU A 27 17.97 24.02 8.51
C GLU A 27 18.09 24.68 7.13
N ASN A 28 18.23 23.91 6.03
CA ASN A 28 18.35 24.45 4.67
C ASN A 28 17.23 24.03 3.71
N LYS A 29 16.09 23.58 4.24
CA LYS A 29 14.92 23.17 3.42
C LYS A 29 13.81 24.21 3.37
N ARG A 30 13.92 25.26 4.19
CA ARG A 30 13.03 26.41 4.23
C ARG A 30 13.85 27.67 4.15
N ILE A 31 13.30 28.73 3.56
CA ILE A 31 13.96 30.03 3.47
C ILE A 31 13.00 31.14 3.90
N PHE A 32 13.52 32.04 4.73
CA PHE A 32 12.88 33.26 5.18
C PHE A 32 13.77 34.45 4.80
N MET A 33 13.17 35.52 4.29
CA MET A 33 13.86 36.78 3.99
C MET A 33 13.23 37.89 4.81
N GLU A 34 14.04 38.61 5.60
CA GLU A 34 13.57 39.71 6.45
C GLU A 34 12.39 39.31 7.37
N GLY A 35 12.45 38.09 7.91
CA GLY A 35 11.39 37.52 8.76
C GLY A 35 10.14 37.05 8.02
N LYS A 36 10.07 37.19 6.69
CA LYS A 36 8.96 36.71 5.86
C LYS A 36 9.29 35.36 5.24
N PHE A 37 8.32 34.46 5.26
CA PHE A 37 8.41 33.17 4.57
C PHE A 37 8.55 33.37 3.06
N VAL A 38 9.50 32.67 2.43
CA VAL A 38 9.69 32.69 0.96
C VAL A 38 9.35 31.33 0.36
N ALA A 39 10.03 30.26 0.78
CA ALA A 39 9.85 28.93 0.17
C ALA A 39 10.08 27.77 1.15
N ASP A 40 9.49 26.61 0.84
CA ASP A 40 9.63 25.36 1.59
C ASP A 40 9.62 24.15 0.64
N ILE A 41 10.79 23.55 0.44
CA ILE A 41 10.94 22.38 -0.44
C ILE A 41 10.54 21.06 0.25
N THR A 42 10.23 21.09 1.55
CA THR A 42 9.59 19.96 2.25
C THR A 42 8.10 19.88 1.91
N GLN A 43 7.47 21.01 1.55
CA GLN A 43 6.12 21.00 0.98
C GLN A 43 6.16 20.46 -0.44
N ARG A 44 5.16 19.66 -0.81
CA ARG A 44 5.04 19.03 -2.14
C ARG A 44 3.83 19.57 -2.90
N SER A 45 3.83 20.87 -3.16
CA SER A 45 2.66 21.55 -3.74
C SER A 45 2.59 21.45 -5.26
N ALA A 46 3.71 21.18 -5.93
CA ALA A 46 3.79 20.93 -7.36
C ALA A 46 3.38 19.50 -7.71
N ARG A 47 2.76 19.31 -8.88
CA ARG A 47 2.29 18.02 -9.38
C ARG A 47 2.76 17.83 -10.82
N TRP A 48 3.57 16.82 -11.07
CA TRP A 48 3.89 16.37 -12.42
C TRP A 48 2.80 15.39 -12.85
N ILE A 49 1.92 15.85 -13.74
CA ILE A 49 0.64 15.18 -14.01
C ILE A 49 0.64 14.34 -15.29
N SER A 50 1.57 14.62 -16.22
CA SER A 50 1.75 13.88 -17.48
C SER A 50 3.15 14.13 -18.05
N ARG A 51 3.53 13.40 -19.10
CA ARG A 51 4.80 13.51 -19.83
C ARG A 51 5.14 14.94 -20.27
N ASP A 52 4.13 15.76 -20.51
CA ASP A 52 4.26 17.11 -21.05
C ASP A 52 3.79 18.23 -20.12
N SER A 53 3.22 17.94 -18.95
CA SER A 53 2.68 18.95 -18.04
C SER A 53 3.05 18.76 -16.58
N LEU A 54 3.58 19.83 -15.99
CA LEU A 54 3.72 20.03 -14.55
C LEU A 54 2.83 21.21 -14.11
N VAL A 55 2.12 21.05 -13.01
CA VAL A 55 1.21 22.05 -12.45
C VAL A 55 1.71 22.49 -11.09
N TRP A 56 1.87 23.80 -10.91
CA TRP A 56 2.31 24.37 -9.64
C TRP A 56 1.75 25.78 -9.47
N GLN A 57 1.28 26.08 -8.26
CA GLN A 57 0.77 27.40 -7.89
C GLN A 57 1.76 28.01 -6.88
N PRO A 58 2.66 28.91 -7.33
CA PRO A 58 3.50 29.67 -6.41
C PRO A 58 2.63 30.53 -5.47
N LYS A 59 3.02 30.61 -4.20
CA LYS A 59 2.35 31.40 -3.16
C LYS A 59 2.49 32.90 -3.40
N SER A 60 3.61 33.32 -3.97
CA SER A 60 3.89 34.71 -4.36
C SER A 60 3.17 35.14 -5.65
N GLY A 61 2.51 34.21 -6.35
CA GLY A 61 1.98 34.45 -7.70
C GLY A 61 3.06 34.28 -8.77
N ILE A 62 2.72 34.51 -10.04
CA ILE A 62 3.70 34.48 -11.14
C ILE A 62 4.18 35.89 -11.44
N GLU A 63 5.49 36.10 -11.42
CA GLU A 63 6.13 37.36 -11.81
C GLU A 63 6.51 37.35 -13.30
N GLN A 64 6.39 38.50 -13.98
CA GLN A 64 6.57 38.60 -15.45
C GLN A 64 7.95 38.21 -15.96
N LYS A 65 9.00 38.32 -15.13
CA LYS A 65 10.39 37.99 -15.50
C LYS A 65 10.93 36.77 -14.74
N ALA A 66 10.04 36.01 -14.11
CA ALA A 66 10.46 34.82 -13.38
C ALA A 66 11.00 33.73 -14.31
N ILE A 67 12.05 33.07 -13.87
CA ILE A 67 12.62 31.88 -14.49
C ILE A 67 12.16 30.68 -13.67
N PHE A 68 11.55 29.70 -14.34
CA PHE A 68 11.08 28.48 -13.70
C PHE A 68 12.07 27.36 -13.96
N LYS A 69 12.45 26.65 -12.90
CA LYS A 69 13.42 25.56 -12.97
C LYS A 69 12.92 24.31 -12.26
N LEU A 70 13.26 23.15 -12.81
CA LEU A 70 13.14 21.85 -12.15
C LEU A 70 14.55 21.41 -11.73
N TYR A 71 14.74 21.29 -10.43
CA TYR A 71 15.94 20.76 -9.81
C TYR A 71 15.74 19.27 -9.50
N SER A 72 16.72 18.45 -9.85
CA SER A 72 16.74 17.03 -9.51
C SER A 72 18.04 16.62 -8.83
N HIS A 73 17.98 15.67 -7.91
CA HIS A 73 19.18 15.07 -7.32
C HIS A 73 18.92 13.65 -6.82
N PRO A 74 19.74 12.65 -7.19
CA PRO A 74 19.49 11.24 -6.85
C PRO A 74 19.50 10.96 -5.34
N ALA A 75 20.41 11.60 -4.59
CA ALA A 75 20.51 11.46 -3.14
C ALA A 75 19.82 12.57 -2.31
N GLY A 76 18.96 13.41 -2.92
CA GLY A 76 18.22 14.44 -2.17
C GLY A 76 19.01 15.65 -1.66
N LYS A 77 20.24 15.88 -2.17
CA LYS A 77 21.09 17.03 -1.80
C LYS A 77 20.67 18.31 -2.55
N ILE A 78 19.44 18.74 -2.29
CA ILE A 78 18.86 20.00 -2.75
C ILE A 78 18.50 20.82 -1.52
N GLY A 79 18.86 22.09 -1.47
CA GLY A 79 18.54 22.98 -0.35
C GLY A 79 18.68 24.44 -0.73
N PHE A 80 18.72 25.31 0.28
CA PHE A 80 18.98 26.73 0.11
C PHE A 80 20.36 27.12 0.65
N GLN A 81 20.98 28.11 0.03
CA GLN A 81 22.13 28.83 0.56
C GLN A 81 21.92 30.33 0.32
N GLY A 82 21.62 31.08 1.39
CA GLY A 82 21.15 32.46 1.25
C GLY A 82 19.90 32.50 0.38
N LYS A 83 19.88 33.36 -0.64
CA LYS A 83 18.75 33.50 -1.58
C LYS A 83 18.77 32.50 -2.75
N ARG A 84 19.69 31.54 -2.78
CA ARG A 84 19.92 30.65 -3.94
C ARG A 84 19.57 29.21 -3.62
N MET A 85 19.23 28.45 -4.66
CA MET A 85 19.22 27.00 -4.59
C MET A 85 20.65 26.48 -4.47
N MET A 86 20.87 25.60 -3.50
CA MET A 86 22.07 24.79 -3.37
C MET A 86 21.78 23.40 -3.92
N LEU A 87 22.65 22.95 -4.82
CA LEU A 87 22.54 21.66 -5.48
C LEU A 87 23.86 20.92 -5.34
N GLY A 88 23.81 19.71 -4.78
CA GLY A 88 24.97 18.85 -4.66
C GLY A 88 25.50 18.37 -6.02
N GLU A 89 26.74 17.88 -6.04
CA GLU A 89 27.32 17.22 -7.21
C GLU A 89 26.39 16.11 -7.74
N LYS A 90 26.30 16.00 -9.09
CA LYS A 90 25.36 15.12 -9.81
C LYS A 90 23.90 15.56 -9.80
N GLY A 91 23.58 16.73 -9.24
CA GLY A 91 22.26 17.33 -9.44
C GLY A 91 22.10 17.88 -10.85
N ASN A 92 20.85 17.94 -11.32
CA ASN A 92 20.48 18.50 -12.61
C ASN A 92 19.53 19.68 -12.44
N VAL A 93 19.55 20.58 -13.44
CA VAL A 93 18.67 21.74 -13.51
C VAL A 93 18.10 21.82 -14.92
N GLU A 94 16.78 21.83 -15.02
CA GLU A 94 16.05 21.97 -16.28
C GLU A 94 15.21 23.23 -16.25
N ILE A 95 15.17 23.97 -17.37
CA ILE A 95 14.31 25.16 -17.48
C ILE A 95 12.90 24.71 -17.87
N LEU A 96 11.90 25.21 -17.14
CA LEU A 96 10.50 24.98 -17.42
C LEU A 96 9.89 26.18 -18.15
N THR A 97 9.05 25.91 -19.14
CA THR A 97 8.32 26.96 -19.88
C THR A 97 6.90 27.05 -19.36
N TRP A 98 6.49 28.22 -18.86
CA TRP A 98 5.11 28.48 -18.48
C TRP A 98 4.19 28.49 -19.72
N GLN A 99 3.09 27.73 -19.68
CA GLN A 99 2.15 27.53 -20.80
C GLN A 99 0.72 28.00 -20.48
N GLY A 100 0.55 28.93 -19.54
CA GLY A 100 -0.76 29.42 -19.12
C GLY A 100 -1.32 28.60 -17.96
N LYS A 101 -2.63 28.33 -17.99
CA LYS A 101 -3.34 27.66 -16.89
C LYS A 101 -4.00 26.36 -17.36
N VAL A 102 -4.15 25.42 -16.43
CA VAL A 102 -4.95 24.21 -16.66
C VAL A 102 -6.38 24.61 -17.00
N GLY A 103 -6.92 24.04 -18.09
CA GLY A 103 -8.27 24.32 -18.58
C GLY A 103 -8.38 25.49 -19.56
N ASP A 104 -7.27 26.15 -19.92
CA ASP A 104 -7.26 27.06 -21.08
C ASP A 104 -7.55 26.26 -22.38
N ALA A 105 -8.09 26.89 -23.42
CA ALA A 105 -8.62 26.21 -24.62
C ALA A 105 -7.64 25.23 -25.32
N LYS A 106 -6.32 25.38 -25.11
CA LYS A 106 -5.28 24.47 -25.61
C LYS A 106 -5.16 23.15 -24.81
N ASP A 107 -5.67 23.10 -23.59
CA ASP A 107 -5.42 22.03 -22.60
C ASP A 107 -6.67 21.26 -22.16
N SER A 108 -7.79 21.49 -22.83
CA SER A 108 -9.07 20.79 -22.58
C SER A 108 -8.97 19.26 -22.69
N ILE A 109 -7.88 18.73 -23.25
CA ILE A 109 -7.62 17.29 -23.30
C ILE A 109 -7.37 16.69 -21.91
N TYR A 110 -6.75 17.42 -20.98
CA TYR A 110 -6.55 16.92 -19.61
C TYR A 110 -7.85 16.92 -18.82
N ASP A 111 -8.65 17.98 -18.95
CA ASP A 111 -9.96 18.06 -18.30
C ASP A 111 -10.89 16.92 -18.78
N LYS A 112 -10.75 16.51 -20.06
CA LYS A 112 -11.48 15.38 -20.65
C LYS A 112 -10.92 14.02 -20.25
N LYS A 113 -9.59 13.85 -20.18
CA LYS A 113 -8.95 12.56 -19.89
C LYS A 113 -8.82 12.26 -18.39
N LEU A 114 -8.63 13.29 -17.57
CA LEU A 114 -8.31 13.21 -16.15
C LEU A 114 -9.28 14.09 -15.33
N PRO A 115 -10.60 13.83 -15.36
CA PRO A 115 -11.60 14.68 -14.69
C PRO A 115 -11.40 14.76 -13.16
N TYR A 116 -10.73 13.78 -12.56
CA TYR A 116 -10.33 13.78 -11.16
C TYR A 116 -9.29 14.86 -10.81
N LEU A 117 -8.63 15.46 -11.81
CA LEU A 117 -7.72 16.59 -11.66
C LEU A 117 -8.42 17.96 -11.81
N SER A 118 -9.76 18.01 -11.86
CA SER A 118 -10.53 19.25 -11.99
C SER A 118 -10.21 20.30 -10.91
N TYR A 119 -9.81 19.87 -9.72
CA TYR A 119 -9.33 20.77 -8.65
C TYR A 119 -8.05 21.56 -8.99
N LEU A 120 -7.38 21.21 -10.11
CA LEU A 120 -6.22 21.92 -10.67
C LEU A 120 -6.58 22.99 -11.69
N HIS A 121 -7.84 23.09 -12.14
CA HIS A 121 -8.26 24.09 -13.12
C HIS A 121 -7.87 25.51 -12.67
N GLY A 122 -7.45 26.33 -13.63
CA GLY A 122 -7.02 27.71 -13.41
C GLY A 122 -5.63 27.87 -12.76
N ARG A 123 -4.96 26.77 -12.39
CA ARG A 123 -3.60 26.82 -11.84
C ARG A 123 -2.55 26.89 -12.95
N PRO A 124 -1.40 27.55 -12.71
CA PRO A 124 -0.33 27.61 -13.70
C PRO A 124 0.21 26.24 -14.10
N ARG A 125 0.48 26.11 -15.40
CA ARG A 125 1.01 24.92 -16.02
C ARG A 125 2.34 25.21 -16.70
N PHE A 126 3.26 24.27 -16.58
CA PHE A 126 4.60 24.33 -17.11
C PHE A 126 4.81 23.13 -18.04
N SER A 127 5.38 23.38 -19.22
CA SER A 127 5.72 22.32 -20.17
C SER A 127 6.88 21.50 -19.67
N THR A 128 6.76 20.18 -19.82
CA THR A 128 7.86 19.22 -19.66
C THR A 128 8.15 18.47 -20.96
N SER A 129 7.62 18.92 -22.10
CA SER A 129 7.80 18.26 -23.40
C SER A 129 9.27 18.21 -23.86
N SER A 130 10.11 19.15 -23.41
CA SER A 130 11.55 19.13 -23.66
C SER A 130 12.31 18.08 -22.82
N LEU A 131 11.63 17.48 -21.84
CA LEU A 131 12.24 16.57 -20.87
C LEU A 131 11.91 15.10 -21.15
N LEU A 132 11.17 14.77 -22.22
CA LEU A 132 10.61 13.42 -22.49
C LEU A 132 11.64 12.30 -22.31
N ASP A 133 12.83 12.43 -22.89
CA ASP A 133 13.89 11.42 -22.81
C ASP A 133 14.54 11.32 -21.42
N LYS A 134 14.41 12.38 -20.60
CA LYS A 134 14.97 12.48 -19.25
C LYS A 134 13.99 12.04 -18.16
N ILE A 135 12.68 12.04 -18.43
CA ILE A 135 11.65 11.75 -17.42
C ILE A 135 11.90 10.42 -16.70
N PRO A 136 12.23 9.30 -17.38
CA PRO A 136 12.50 8.02 -16.71
C PRO A 136 13.61 8.07 -15.65
N GLY A 137 14.61 8.95 -15.84
CA GLY A 137 15.63 9.20 -14.83
C GLY A 137 15.15 10.13 -13.73
N LEU A 138 14.52 11.25 -14.11
CA LEU A 138 14.07 12.30 -13.19
C LEU A 138 13.07 11.78 -12.14
N VAL A 139 12.13 10.90 -12.52
CA VAL A 139 11.12 10.39 -11.59
C VAL A 139 11.68 9.48 -10.49
N LYS A 140 12.94 9.04 -10.61
CA LYS A 140 13.66 8.27 -9.57
C LYS A 140 14.35 9.15 -8.53
N GLU A 141 14.47 10.45 -8.81
CA GLU A 141 15.26 11.38 -8.01
C GLU A 141 14.39 12.24 -7.07
N ASN A 142 15.05 12.98 -6.17
CA ASN A 142 14.38 14.06 -5.47
C ASN A 142 14.14 15.23 -6.43
N LEU A 143 12.89 15.69 -6.54
CA LEU A 143 12.49 16.76 -7.46
C LEU A 143 11.97 17.99 -6.71
N VAL A 144 12.46 19.17 -7.10
CA VAL A 144 12.03 20.47 -6.60
C VAL A 144 11.78 21.39 -7.78
N VAL A 145 10.64 22.07 -7.82
CA VAL A 145 10.44 23.23 -8.70
C VAL A 145 10.77 24.50 -7.96
N ALA A 146 11.35 25.46 -8.68
CA ALA A 146 11.64 26.79 -8.15
C ALA A 146 11.25 27.87 -9.16
N MET A 147 10.86 29.02 -8.62
CA MET A 147 10.65 30.27 -9.32
C MET A 147 11.75 31.23 -8.86
N GLU A 148 12.52 31.76 -9.81
CA GLU A 148 13.66 32.64 -9.55
C GLU A 148 13.51 33.97 -10.30
N ASN A 149 14.05 35.06 -9.77
CA ASN A 149 14.20 36.30 -10.52
C ASN A 149 15.38 36.22 -11.53
N PRO A 150 15.56 37.20 -12.43
CA PRO A 150 16.67 37.20 -13.39
C PRO A 150 18.06 37.18 -12.74
N GLU A 151 18.18 37.71 -11.52
CA GLU A 151 19.42 37.67 -10.75
C GLU A 151 19.70 36.26 -10.25
N GLY A 152 18.69 35.40 -10.12
CA GLY A 152 18.71 34.01 -9.67
C GLY A 152 18.33 33.82 -8.19
N ASP A 153 17.78 34.84 -7.56
CA ASP A 153 17.23 34.76 -6.20
C ASP A 153 15.88 34.05 -6.21
N ILE A 154 15.65 33.21 -5.19
CA ILE A 154 14.43 32.41 -5.04
C ILE A 154 13.24 33.28 -4.64
N LEU A 155 12.17 33.15 -5.42
CA LEU A 155 10.87 33.79 -5.21
C LEU A 155 9.84 32.82 -4.63
N ASP A 156 9.92 31.53 -4.98
CA ASP A 156 9.20 30.42 -4.36
C ASP A 156 9.84 29.08 -4.78
N ALA A 157 9.62 28.00 -4.04
CA ALA A 157 10.03 26.65 -4.40
C ALA A 157 9.25 25.59 -3.63
N SER A 158 9.07 24.41 -4.24
CA SER A 158 8.35 23.29 -3.64
C SER A 158 8.78 21.95 -4.22
N GLY A 159 8.70 20.89 -3.43
CA GLY A 159 8.83 19.51 -3.91
C GLY A 159 7.72 19.11 -4.89
N VAL A 160 7.97 18.07 -5.67
CA VAL A 160 7.07 17.60 -6.74
C VAL A 160 6.40 16.28 -6.37
N GLN A 161 5.09 16.18 -6.57
CA GLN A 161 4.34 14.92 -6.58
C GLN A 161 4.34 14.34 -8.00
N ILE A 162 4.65 13.05 -8.15
CA ILE A 162 4.89 12.43 -9.45
C ILE A 162 3.87 11.37 -9.87
N ALA A 163 2.82 11.13 -9.07
CA ALA A 163 1.87 10.06 -9.33
C ALA A 163 1.26 10.13 -10.74
N GLY A 164 0.85 11.32 -11.21
CA GLY A 164 0.25 11.46 -12.53
C GLY A 164 1.19 11.13 -13.69
N VAL A 165 2.44 11.61 -13.63
CA VAL A 165 3.43 11.26 -14.67
C VAL A 165 3.86 9.79 -14.60
N LEU A 166 3.82 9.16 -13.42
CA LEU A 166 4.03 7.71 -13.31
C LEU A 166 2.89 6.93 -13.98
N ASP A 167 1.64 7.33 -13.81
CA ASP A 167 0.49 6.70 -14.48
C ASP A 167 0.59 6.88 -16.01
N ASP A 168 0.91 8.09 -16.48
CA ASP A 168 1.05 8.40 -17.92
C ASP A 168 2.24 7.68 -18.59
N LEU A 169 3.27 7.30 -17.82
CA LEU A 169 4.42 6.57 -18.32
C LEU A 169 4.28 5.05 -18.18
N TYR A 170 3.83 4.59 -17.02
CA TYR A 170 4.05 3.24 -16.52
C TYR A 170 2.78 2.55 -16.02
N ALA A 171 1.59 3.11 -16.29
CA ALA A 171 0.35 2.39 -15.98
C ALA A 171 0.40 0.99 -16.60
N TYR A 172 0.26 -0.03 -15.75
CA TYR A 172 0.46 -1.41 -16.12
C TYR A 172 -0.82 -2.21 -15.89
N HIS A 173 -1.19 -3.01 -16.88
CA HIS A 173 -2.42 -3.83 -16.87
C HIS A 173 -2.15 -5.34 -16.97
N GLY A 174 -0.88 -5.74 -16.94
CA GLY A 174 -0.49 -7.15 -16.94
C GLY A 174 -0.54 -7.78 -15.55
N LYS A 175 0.08 -8.96 -15.43
CA LYS A 175 0.11 -9.73 -14.17
C LYS A 175 1.15 -9.15 -13.21
N LEU A 176 0.77 -9.03 -11.94
CA LEU A 176 1.64 -8.63 -10.83
C LEU A 176 1.61 -9.69 -9.73
N GLY A 177 2.61 -9.67 -8.84
CA GLY A 177 2.84 -10.73 -7.87
C GLY A 177 3.46 -11.96 -8.52
N ILE A 178 3.03 -13.14 -8.07
CA ILE A 178 3.51 -14.43 -8.58
C ILE A 178 2.53 -14.97 -9.62
N SER A 179 3.07 -15.39 -10.76
CA SER A 179 2.39 -16.27 -11.70
C SER A 179 3.22 -17.52 -11.96
N TRP A 180 2.60 -18.59 -12.44
CA TRP A 180 3.29 -19.83 -12.74
C TRP A 180 3.45 -20.02 -14.25
N GLU A 181 4.68 -20.19 -14.72
CA GLU A 181 5.04 -20.41 -16.13
C GLU A 181 5.96 -21.63 -16.21
N ASN A 182 5.60 -22.66 -16.99
CA ASN A 182 6.36 -23.91 -17.09
C ASN A 182 6.71 -24.51 -15.71
N GLN A 183 5.75 -24.51 -14.78
CA GLN A 183 5.90 -24.97 -13.38
C GLN A 183 6.91 -24.18 -12.53
N LYS A 184 7.38 -23.03 -13.01
CA LYS A 184 8.25 -22.11 -12.25
C LYS A 184 7.49 -20.86 -11.83
N PRO A 185 7.71 -20.34 -10.62
CA PRO A 185 7.15 -19.07 -10.21
C PRO A 185 7.87 -17.93 -10.93
N VAL A 186 7.11 -16.96 -11.44
CA VAL A 186 7.60 -15.73 -12.05
C VAL A 186 7.08 -14.55 -11.25
N PHE A 187 8.01 -13.76 -10.73
CA PHE A 187 7.78 -12.63 -9.84
C PHE A 187 7.73 -11.35 -10.66
N ARG A 188 6.72 -10.52 -10.42
CA ARG A 188 6.55 -9.22 -11.07
C ARG A 188 6.16 -8.16 -10.05
N LEU A 189 7.03 -7.17 -9.86
CA LEU A 189 6.81 -6.03 -8.98
C LEU A 189 6.78 -4.72 -9.78
N TRP A 190 5.69 -3.96 -9.67
CA TRP A 190 5.63 -2.60 -10.22
C TRP A 190 6.36 -1.64 -9.29
N SER A 191 7.49 -1.12 -9.75
CA SER A 191 8.30 -0.16 -8.99
C SER A 191 9.13 0.71 -9.94
N PRO A 192 8.49 1.58 -10.76
CA PRO A 192 9.16 2.36 -11.80
C PRO A 192 10.22 3.31 -11.23
N VAL A 193 10.06 3.74 -9.98
CA VAL A 193 10.95 4.68 -9.29
C VAL A 193 12.15 4.02 -8.61
N ALA A 194 12.19 2.67 -8.55
CA ALA A 194 13.31 1.98 -7.92
C ALA A 194 14.60 2.12 -8.73
N PHE A 195 15.71 2.17 -8.00
CA PHE A 195 17.07 2.06 -8.56
C PHE A 195 17.45 0.60 -8.77
N SER A 196 17.05 -0.27 -7.85
CA SER A 196 17.27 -1.72 -7.90
C SER A 196 16.20 -2.44 -7.09
N VAL A 197 15.87 -3.65 -7.51
CA VAL A 197 15.04 -4.59 -6.72
C VAL A 197 15.75 -5.93 -6.65
N LYS A 198 15.88 -6.48 -5.44
CA LYS A 198 16.33 -7.86 -5.23
C LYS A 198 15.19 -8.71 -4.69
N LEU A 199 15.15 -9.96 -5.12
CA LEU A 199 14.28 -11.00 -4.58
C LEU A 199 15.08 -11.86 -3.60
N HIS A 200 14.67 -11.87 -2.34
CA HIS A 200 15.24 -12.71 -1.29
C HIS A 200 14.34 -13.92 -1.04
N ILE A 201 14.89 -15.12 -1.15
CA ILE A 201 14.17 -16.38 -0.89
C ILE A 201 14.61 -16.95 0.44
N TYR A 202 13.66 -17.38 1.27
CA TYR A 202 13.86 -17.94 2.61
C TYR A 202 13.30 -19.36 2.66
N GLU A 203 14.05 -20.25 3.30
CA GLU A 203 13.65 -21.67 3.42
C GLU A 203 12.51 -21.87 4.41
N THR A 204 12.50 -21.10 5.50
CA THR A 204 11.51 -21.16 6.58
C THR A 204 10.99 -19.75 6.88
N PRO A 205 9.79 -19.62 7.49
CA PRO A 205 9.21 -18.31 7.78
C PRO A 205 9.98 -17.52 8.85
N ASP A 206 10.65 -18.22 9.76
CA ASP A 206 11.46 -17.67 10.86
C ASP A 206 12.93 -17.45 10.50
N ALA A 207 13.39 -17.91 9.32
CA ALA A 207 14.76 -17.70 8.87
C ALA A 207 15.13 -16.20 8.87
N GLU A 208 16.23 -15.87 9.55
CA GLU A 208 16.77 -14.50 9.63
C GLU A 208 17.49 -14.09 8.34
N HIS A 209 18.04 -15.05 7.61
CA HIS A 209 18.82 -14.82 6.40
C HIS A 209 18.23 -15.57 5.19
N PRO A 210 18.30 -14.99 3.98
CA PRO A 210 17.80 -15.65 2.79
C PRO A 210 18.70 -16.83 2.41
N LYS A 211 18.07 -17.91 1.95
CA LYS A 211 18.71 -19.04 1.28
C LYS A 211 19.42 -18.60 0.00
N THR A 212 18.79 -17.69 -0.76
CA THR A 212 19.36 -17.14 -1.99
C THR A 212 18.76 -15.76 -2.28
N SER A 213 19.48 -14.94 -3.04
CA SER A 213 19.07 -13.59 -3.43
C SER A 213 19.38 -13.34 -4.89
N TRP A 214 18.46 -12.71 -5.61
CA TRP A 214 18.56 -12.47 -7.04
C TRP A 214 18.28 -11.01 -7.38
N ASP A 215 19.13 -10.39 -8.19
CA ASP A 215 18.80 -9.10 -8.79
C ASP A 215 17.66 -9.29 -9.80
N MET A 216 16.58 -8.54 -9.63
CA MET A 216 15.47 -8.57 -10.58
C MET A 216 15.80 -7.72 -11.81
N VAL A 217 15.29 -8.12 -12.96
CA VAL A 217 15.49 -7.41 -14.23
C VAL A 217 14.39 -6.36 -14.39
N CYS A 218 14.78 -5.09 -14.54
CA CYS A 218 13.84 -4.02 -14.84
C CYS A 218 13.43 -4.05 -16.32
N SER A 219 12.14 -3.96 -16.60
CA SER A 219 11.56 -3.66 -17.91
C SER A 219 11.25 -2.15 -17.93
N PRO A 220 12.15 -1.30 -18.48
CA PRO A 220 12.10 0.15 -18.26
C PRO A 220 10.86 0.82 -18.83
N GLU A 221 10.31 0.28 -19.92
CA GLU A 221 9.09 0.78 -20.59
C GLU A 221 7.84 0.64 -19.71
N GLU A 222 7.79 -0.39 -18.85
CA GLU A 222 6.61 -0.74 -18.05
C GLU A 222 6.79 -0.43 -16.55
N GLY A 223 8.02 -0.14 -16.12
CA GLY A 223 8.32 0.05 -14.69
C GLY A 223 8.26 -1.24 -13.86
N ILE A 224 8.32 -2.40 -14.52
CA ILE A 224 8.19 -3.73 -13.90
C ILE A 224 9.56 -4.32 -13.61
N TRP A 225 9.73 -4.86 -12.41
CA TRP A 225 10.86 -5.70 -12.04
C TRP A 225 10.44 -7.16 -12.10
N LYS A 226 11.17 -7.98 -12.88
CA LYS A 226 10.88 -9.39 -13.13
C LYS A 226 12.01 -10.28 -12.59
N ALA A 227 11.65 -11.41 -11.98
CA ALA A 227 12.56 -12.53 -11.76
C ALA A 227 11.85 -13.85 -12.07
N GLU A 228 12.60 -14.81 -12.60
CA GLU A 228 12.14 -16.17 -12.83
C GLU A 228 12.74 -17.05 -11.74
N GLY A 229 11.89 -17.76 -11.00
CA GLY A 229 12.30 -18.63 -9.91
C GLY A 229 12.55 -20.06 -10.34
N ASP A 230 12.89 -20.89 -9.35
CA ASP A 230 13.05 -22.33 -9.53
C ASP A 230 11.73 -23.07 -9.25
N SER A 231 11.50 -24.19 -9.93
CA SER A 231 10.35 -25.08 -9.70
C SER A 231 10.27 -25.59 -8.25
N GLY A 232 11.41 -25.71 -7.56
CA GLY A 232 11.48 -26.14 -6.16
C GLY A 232 11.15 -25.03 -5.15
N TRP A 233 10.85 -23.81 -5.57
CA TRP A 233 10.56 -22.70 -4.64
C TRP A 233 9.13 -22.65 -4.13
N LYS A 234 8.25 -23.53 -4.61
CA LYS A 234 6.89 -23.63 -4.09
C LYS A 234 6.89 -23.82 -2.58
N ASN A 235 6.01 -23.09 -1.90
CA ASN A 235 5.88 -23.02 -0.43
C ASN A 235 7.04 -22.39 0.34
N LEU A 236 8.12 -21.96 -0.33
CA LEU A 236 9.15 -21.12 0.29
C LEU A 236 8.64 -19.70 0.50
N PHE A 237 9.40 -18.93 1.27
CA PHE A 237 9.05 -17.56 1.63
C PHE A 237 9.95 -16.55 0.91
N TYR A 238 9.48 -15.32 0.76
CA TYR A 238 10.24 -14.28 0.09
C TYR A 238 9.93 -12.87 0.58
N LEU A 239 10.89 -11.99 0.32
CA LEU A 239 10.80 -10.55 0.50
C LEU A 239 11.51 -9.86 -0.68
N TYR A 240 11.08 -8.65 -1.01
CA TYR A 240 11.81 -7.78 -1.93
C TYR A 240 12.70 -6.81 -1.15
N GLU A 241 13.94 -6.62 -1.57
CA GLU A 241 14.74 -5.44 -1.20
C GLU A 241 14.58 -4.38 -2.31
N VAL A 242 13.87 -3.30 -2.00
CA VAL A 242 13.61 -2.20 -2.94
C VAL A 242 14.44 -0.99 -2.56
N ARG A 243 15.43 -0.65 -3.40
CA ARG A 243 16.26 0.54 -3.23
C ARG A 243 15.66 1.72 -3.99
N VAL A 244 15.16 2.71 -3.26
CA VAL A 244 14.40 3.84 -3.83
C VAL A 244 14.64 5.13 -3.05
N PHE A 245 14.48 6.29 -3.68
CA PHE A 245 14.41 7.56 -2.97
C PHE A 245 13.10 7.64 -2.17
N VAL A 246 13.19 7.85 -0.86
CA VAL A 246 12.03 7.94 0.03
C VAL A 246 11.78 9.40 0.42
N PRO A 247 10.75 10.03 -0.18
CA PRO A 247 10.24 11.35 0.15
C PRO A 247 10.29 11.80 1.60
N SER A 248 9.71 11.02 2.52
CA SER A 248 9.49 11.41 3.90
C SER A 248 10.79 11.59 4.67
N ILE A 249 11.83 10.82 4.34
CA ILE A 249 13.15 10.88 4.99
C ILE A 249 14.20 11.60 4.13
N GLY A 250 13.85 12.02 2.91
CA GLY A 250 14.69 12.79 2.00
C GLY A 250 15.97 12.08 1.54
N LYS A 251 15.99 10.74 1.50
CA LYS A 251 17.18 9.92 1.19
C LYS A 251 16.82 8.67 0.41
N ILE A 252 17.81 8.05 -0.21
CA ILE A 252 17.70 6.68 -0.73
C ILE A 252 17.70 5.70 0.45
N ALA A 253 16.78 4.74 0.44
CA ALA A 253 16.73 3.64 1.39
C ALA A 253 16.56 2.30 0.66
N SER A 254 17.15 1.25 1.22
CA SER A 254 16.82 -0.15 0.87
C SER A 254 15.73 -0.61 1.84
N ASN A 255 14.53 -0.86 1.32
CA ASN A 255 13.40 -1.33 2.10
C ASN A 255 13.22 -2.83 1.87
N ILE A 256 13.15 -3.59 2.95
CA ILE A 256 12.75 -5.00 2.90
C ILE A 256 11.24 -5.06 3.05
N VAL A 257 10.53 -5.52 2.04
CA VAL A 257 9.06 -5.47 1.96
C VAL A 257 8.48 -6.78 1.48
N THR A 258 7.28 -7.10 1.96
CA THR A 258 6.41 -8.13 1.39
C THR A 258 5.87 -7.70 0.03
N ASP A 259 5.31 -8.66 -0.70
CA ASP A 259 4.65 -8.42 -1.98
C ASP A 259 3.24 -7.83 -1.77
N PRO A 260 2.91 -6.66 -2.35
CA PRO A 260 1.55 -6.13 -2.34
C PRO A 260 0.49 -7.09 -2.91
N TYR A 261 0.91 -8.04 -3.74
CA TYR A 261 0.08 -9.06 -4.38
C TYR A 261 0.19 -10.43 -3.66
N SER A 262 0.63 -10.45 -2.40
CA SER A 262 0.68 -11.66 -1.58
C SER A 262 -0.70 -12.30 -1.44
N ILE A 263 -0.77 -13.60 -1.72
CA ILE A 263 -1.96 -14.45 -1.52
C ILE A 263 -1.80 -15.40 -0.33
N SER A 264 -0.57 -15.56 0.18
CA SER A 264 -0.20 -16.35 1.35
C SER A 264 0.98 -15.67 2.04
N LEU A 265 1.05 -15.79 3.35
CA LEU A 265 1.96 -15.05 4.22
C LEU A 265 2.45 -15.93 5.36
N SER A 266 3.62 -15.63 5.89
CA SER A 266 4.04 -16.15 7.18
C SER A 266 3.23 -15.55 8.31
N LYS A 267 3.33 -16.10 9.52
CA LYS A 267 2.73 -15.51 10.72
C LYS A 267 3.13 -14.03 10.89
N ASN A 268 2.16 -13.19 11.25
CA ASN A 268 2.20 -11.71 11.32
C ASN A 268 2.69 -11.03 10.04
N SER A 269 2.44 -11.65 8.89
CA SER A 269 2.73 -11.09 7.58
C SER A 269 4.19 -10.68 7.39
N LYS A 270 5.11 -11.34 8.10
CA LYS A 270 6.55 -11.00 8.11
C LYS A 270 7.25 -11.34 6.79
N LYS A 271 6.74 -12.33 6.04
CA LYS A 271 7.24 -12.76 4.74
C LYS A 271 6.08 -13.18 3.84
N SER A 272 6.19 -12.90 2.55
CA SER A 272 5.28 -13.45 1.54
C SER A 272 5.61 -14.92 1.31
N GLN A 273 4.62 -15.75 1.00
CA GLN A 273 4.82 -17.16 0.65
C GLN A 273 4.54 -17.41 -0.84
N ILE A 274 5.37 -18.24 -1.48
CA ILE A 274 5.23 -18.65 -2.87
C ILE A 274 4.14 -19.72 -2.96
N ALA A 275 2.90 -19.29 -3.19
CA ALA A 275 1.73 -20.14 -3.27
C ALA A 275 1.15 -20.19 -4.71
N ASP A 276 0.38 -21.24 -4.98
CA ASP A 276 -0.38 -21.42 -6.22
C ASP A 276 -1.83 -21.72 -5.87
N LEU A 277 -2.73 -20.75 -6.05
CA LEU A 277 -4.15 -20.95 -5.76
C LEU A 277 -4.79 -22.07 -6.61
N SER A 278 -4.17 -22.46 -7.73
CA SER A 278 -4.66 -23.56 -8.56
C SER A 278 -4.29 -24.94 -8.02
N ASP A 279 -3.36 -25.03 -7.07
CA ASP A 279 -2.95 -26.28 -6.43
C ASP A 279 -4.12 -26.97 -5.72
N ASN A 280 -4.31 -28.26 -6.01
CA ASN A 280 -5.33 -29.10 -5.40
C ASN A 280 -5.16 -29.26 -3.89
N SER A 281 -3.94 -29.18 -3.36
CA SER A 281 -3.69 -29.23 -1.91
C SER A 281 -4.28 -28.02 -1.17
N LEU A 282 -4.56 -26.93 -1.88
CA LEU A 282 -5.17 -25.71 -1.33
C LEU A 282 -6.68 -25.67 -1.56
N LYS A 283 -7.29 -26.72 -2.08
CA LYS A 283 -8.72 -26.80 -2.38
C LYS A 283 -9.40 -27.80 -1.46
N PRO A 284 -10.52 -27.46 -0.82
CA PRO A 284 -11.32 -28.47 -0.15
C PRO A 284 -11.93 -29.46 -1.17
N GLN A 285 -12.41 -30.58 -0.66
CA GLN A 285 -13.07 -31.59 -1.49
C GLN A 285 -14.23 -30.96 -2.27
N GLU A 286 -14.39 -31.30 -3.55
CA GLU A 286 -15.43 -30.74 -4.44
C GLU A 286 -15.37 -29.21 -4.66
N TRP A 287 -14.27 -28.51 -4.29
CA TRP A 287 -14.14 -27.06 -4.49
C TRP A 287 -14.41 -26.61 -5.93
N ASP A 288 -13.82 -27.32 -6.90
CA ASP A 288 -13.97 -27.00 -8.33
C ASP A 288 -15.38 -27.33 -8.87
N LYS A 289 -16.24 -27.96 -8.06
CA LYS A 289 -17.65 -28.27 -8.38
C LYS A 289 -18.65 -27.48 -7.53
N LEU A 290 -18.20 -26.53 -6.71
CA LEU A 290 -19.05 -25.72 -5.84
C LEU A 290 -20.13 -24.99 -6.67
N GLN A 291 -21.39 -25.24 -6.34
CA GLN A 291 -22.54 -24.53 -6.89
C GLN A 291 -23.05 -23.51 -5.87
N LYS A 292 -23.16 -22.25 -6.29
CA LYS A 292 -23.74 -21.20 -5.44
C LYS A 292 -25.27 -21.35 -5.36
N PRO A 293 -25.90 -21.00 -4.23
CA PRO A 293 -27.36 -20.89 -4.16
C PRO A 293 -27.93 -19.97 -5.25
N PRO A 294 -29.10 -20.27 -5.82
CA PRO A 294 -29.68 -19.47 -6.88
C PRO A 294 -30.13 -18.09 -6.35
N LEU A 295 -29.88 -17.04 -7.14
CA LEU A 295 -30.38 -15.69 -6.91
C LEU A 295 -31.12 -15.22 -8.17
N ARG A 296 -32.43 -14.98 -8.07
CA ARG A 296 -33.24 -14.61 -9.26
C ARG A 296 -32.98 -13.17 -9.69
N CYS A 297 -32.94 -12.25 -8.71
CA CYS A 297 -32.68 -10.84 -8.92
C CYS A 297 -32.09 -10.20 -7.66
N PHE A 298 -31.42 -9.05 -7.80
CA PHE A 298 -30.74 -8.40 -6.67
C PHE A 298 -31.69 -7.89 -5.58
N SER A 299 -32.98 -7.67 -5.87
CA SER A 299 -33.97 -7.29 -4.86
C SER A 299 -34.34 -8.43 -3.91
N ASP A 300 -33.96 -9.68 -4.21
CA ASP A 300 -34.12 -10.82 -3.30
C ASP A 300 -33.01 -10.88 -2.23
N ILE A 301 -32.04 -9.97 -2.26
CA ILE A 301 -30.93 -9.97 -1.30
C ILE A 301 -31.41 -9.52 0.08
N VAL A 302 -31.23 -10.41 1.06
CA VAL A 302 -31.26 -10.13 2.50
C VAL A 302 -29.88 -10.43 3.08
N LEU A 303 -29.25 -9.41 3.68
CA LEU A 303 -27.89 -9.44 4.22
C LEU A 303 -27.89 -9.66 5.74
N TYR A 304 -26.94 -10.44 6.21
CA TYR A 304 -26.59 -10.58 7.62
C TYR A 304 -25.12 -10.25 7.81
N GLU A 305 -24.83 -9.14 8.50
CA GLU A 305 -23.47 -8.74 8.83
C GLU A 305 -22.93 -9.57 9.99
N LEU A 306 -21.71 -10.10 9.84
CA LEU A 306 -21.10 -11.01 10.79
C LEU A 306 -19.60 -10.81 10.88
N HIS A 307 -19.07 -10.85 12.10
CA HIS A 307 -17.64 -10.88 12.38
C HIS A 307 -17.18 -12.31 12.69
N ILE A 308 -16.01 -12.72 12.15
CA ILE A 308 -15.51 -14.11 12.26
C ILE A 308 -15.27 -14.51 13.72
N ARG A 309 -14.74 -13.60 14.55
CA ARG A 309 -14.52 -13.89 15.97
C ARG A 309 -15.86 -14.01 16.71
N ASP A 310 -16.75 -13.05 16.51
CA ASP A 310 -18.02 -12.96 17.24
C ASP A 310 -18.91 -14.17 17.00
N PHE A 311 -18.83 -14.71 15.78
CA PHE A 311 -19.56 -15.89 15.35
C PHE A 311 -19.39 -17.08 16.29
N SER A 312 -18.20 -17.29 16.85
CA SER A 312 -17.87 -18.55 17.52
C SER A 312 -16.95 -18.46 18.72
N ILE A 313 -16.45 -17.27 19.12
CA ILE A 313 -15.48 -17.16 20.22
C ILE A 313 -16.01 -17.72 21.57
N TYR A 314 -17.33 -17.70 21.76
CA TYR A 314 -18.03 -18.25 22.94
C TYR A 314 -18.78 -19.56 22.68
N ASP A 315 -18.63 -20.18 21.50
CA ASP A 315 -19.28 -21.46 21.20
C ASP A 315 -18.54 -22.60 21.89
N SER A 316 -19.04 -23.02 23.06
CA SER A 316 -18.42 -24.06 23.88
C SER A 316 -18.48 -25.46 23.28
N ASN A 317 -19.26 -25.67 22.21
CA ASN A 317 -19.38 -26.97 21.53
C ASN A 317 -18.24 -27.24 20.55
N ILE A 318 -17.48 -26.21 20.17
CA ILE A 318 -16.29 -26.35 19.33
C ILE A 318 -15.02 -26.23 20.19
N LYS A 319 -13.92 -26.79 19.69
CA LYS A 319 -12.63 -26.76 20.39
C LYS A 319 -12.07 -25.33 20.44
N GLU A 320 -11.32 -25.02 21.48
CA GLU A 320 -10.82 -23.67 21.75
C GLU A 320 -9.96 -23.12 20.60
N GLU A 321 -9.16 -23.97 19.96
CA GLU A 321 -8.32 -23.62 18.82
C GLU A 321 -9.11 -23.24 17.55
N GLU A 322 -10.37 -23.67 17.43
CA GLU A 322 -11.25 -23.37 16.30
C GLU A 322 -12.21 -22.19 16.59
N ARG A 323 -12.27 -21.73 17.85
CA ARG A 323 -13.10 -20.59 18.23
C ARG A 323 -12.55 -19.30 17.63
N GLY A 324 -13.44 -18.53 17.02
CA GLY A 324 -13.14 -17.30 16.31
C GLY A 324 -12.25 -17.47 15.08
N THR A 325 -12.24 -18.65 14.44
CA THR A 325 -11.54 -18.91 13.17
C THR A 325 -12.52 -19.24 12.05
N PHE A 326 -12.00 -19.33 10.82
CA PHE A 326 -12.71 -19.89 9.66
C PHE A 326 -13.21 -21.32 9.92
N ALA A 327 -12.52 -22.10 10.76
CA ALA A 327 -12.87 -23.49 11.05
C ALA A 327 -14.25 -23.65 11.69
N ALA A 328 -14.68 -22.67 12.48
CA ALA A 328 -15.98 -22.70 13.12
C ALA A 328 -17.16 -22.80 12.14
N PHE A 329 -17.04 -22.24 10.93
CA PHE A 329 -18.14 -22.20 9.96
C PHE A 329 -18.50 -23.57 9.38
N TYR A 330 -17.52 -24.46 9.28
CA TYR A 330 -17.71 -25.82 8.77
C TYR A 330 -17.58 -26.89 9.86
N ASN A 331 -17.45 -26.50 11.14
CA ASN A 331 -17.47 -27.44 12.25
C ASN A 331 -18.91 -28.00 12.46
N PRO A 332 -19.13 -29.33 12.43
CA PRO A 332 -20.45 -29.94 12.59
C PRO A 332 -21.14 -29.66 13.94
N GLN A 333 -20.37 -29.35 14.99
CA GLN A 333 -20.84 -29.07 16.34
C GLN A 333 -21.11 -27.58 16.60
N SER A 334 -20.78 -26.70 15.65
CA SER A 334 -20.98 -25.26 15.81
C SER A 334 -22.46 -24.91 15.93
N GLN A 335 -22.81 -24.28 17.05
CA GLN A 335 -24.13 -23.69 17.29
C GLN A 335 -24.36 -22.50 16.37
N GLY A 336 -23.32 -21.69 16.14
CA GLY A 336 -23.35 -20.58 15.18
C GLY A 336 -23.72 -21.07 13.77
N ALA A 337 -23.07 -22.12 13.28
CA ALA A 337 -23.36 -22.67 11.95
C ALA A 337 -24.79 -23.25 11.87
N ALA A 338 -25.26 -23.92 12.92
CA ALA A 338 -26.65 -24.39 13.00
C ALA A 338 -27.65 -23.22 12.99
N HIS A 339 -27.33 -22.12 13.66
CA HIS A 339 -28.13 -20.90 13.65
C HIS A 339 -28.18 -20.25 12.26
N LEU A 340 -27.03 -20.11 11.57
CA LEU A 340 -26.99 -19.58 10.20
C LEU A 340 -27.81 -20.45 9.23
N LYS A 341 -27.81 -21.78 9.38
CA LYS A 341 -28.67 -22.68 8.59
C LYS A 341 -30.16 -22.41 8.85
N LYS A 342 -30.55 -22.07 10.09
CA LYS A 342 -31.94 -21.66 10.41
C LYS A 342 -32.29 -20.32 9.75
N LEU A 343 -31.39 -19.35 9.79
CA LEU A 343 -31.59 -18.05 9.16
C LEU A 343 -31.68 -18.17 7.63
N ALA A 344 -30.84 -19.00 7.02
CA ALA A 344 -30.90 -19.28 5.58
C ALA A 344 -32.25 -19.89 5.18
N LYS A 345 -32.76 -20.86 5.96
CA LYS A 345 -34.10 -21.43 5.75
C LYS A 345 -35.23 -20.39 5.92
N ALA A 346 -35.02 -19.37 6.75
CA ALA A 346 -35.97 -18.28 6.94
C ALA A 346 -35.90 -17.20 5.84
N GLY A 347 -34.89 -17.25 4.96
CA GLY A 347 -34.78 -16.34 3.81
C GLY A 347 -33.57 -15.40 3.84
N ILE A 348 -32.66 -15.50 4.83
CA ILE A 348 -31.37 -14.81 4.71
C ILE A 348 -30.59 -15.43 3.55
N SER A 349 -30.12 -14.57 2.65
CA SER A 349 -29.52 -14.99 1.38
C SER A 349 -28.00 -14.81 1.34
N HIS A 350 -27.48 -13.84 2.09
CA HIS A 350 -26.08 -13.42 2.02
C HIS A 350 -25.54 -13.11 3.41
N ILE A 351 -24.31 -13.55 3.66
CA ILE A 351 -23.51 -13.11 4.81
C ILE A 351 -22.56 -12.01 4.32
N HIS A 352 -22.55 -10.87 5.01
CA HIS A 352 -21.53 -9.85 4.85
C HIS A 352 -20.51 -10.04 5.97
N LEU A 353 -19.35 -10.59 5.63
CA LEU A 353 -18.26 -10.70 6.59
C LEU A 353 -17.59 -9.34 6.75
N LEU A 354 -17.35 -8.94 8.00
CA LEU A 354 -16.35 -7.92 8.31
C LEU A 354 -14.98 -8.32 7.74
N PRO A 355 -14.01 -7.37 7.64
CA PRO A 355 -12.69 -7.61 7.07
C PRO A 355 -12.09 -8.98 7.40
N CYS A 356 -11.80 -9.74 6.35
CA CYS A 356 -11.23 -11.09 6.41
C CYS A 356 -10.03 -11.27 5.48
N PHE A 357 -9.57 -10.16 4.87
CA PHE A 357 -8.22 -10.05 4.32
C PHE A 357 -7.21 -9.80 5.45
N ASP A 358 -5.92 -9.94 5.16
CA ASP A 358 -4.82 -9.72 6.12
C ASP A 358 -4.81 -8.29 6.69
N ILE A 359 -4.96 -8.18 8.01
CA ILE A 359 -5.06 -6.92 8.76
C ILE A 359 -3.83 -6.70 9.65
N ALA A 360 -3.55 -5.45 9.97
CA ALA A 360 -2.34 -5.07 10.72
C ALA A 360 -2.49 -5.14 12.25
N THR A 361 -3.72 -5.24 12.77
CA THR A 361 -4.05 -4.83 14.14
C THR A 361 -4.41 -5.98 15.09
N ILE A 362 -4.15 -7.22 14.70
CA ILE A 362 -4.27 -8.39 15.59
C ILE A 362 -2.96 -9.17 15.54
N GLU A 363 -2.44 -9.56 16.71
CA GLU A 363 -1.31 -10.50 16.81
C GLU A 363 -1.78 -11.91 16.39
N GLU A 364 -1.23 -12.46 15.30
CA GLU A 364 -1.65 -13.77 14.77
C GLU A 364 -1.18 -14.93 15.67
N ASP A 365 -0.18 -14.72 16.54
CA ASP A 365 0.19 -15.69 17.58
C ASP A 365 -0.77 -15.61 18.78
N ARG A 366 -1.74 -16.51 18.83
CA ARG A 366 -2.71 -16.60 19.92
C ARG A 366 -2.07 -16.70 21.31
N THR A 367 -0.87 -17.25 21.43
CA THR A 367 -0.16 -17.35 22.73
C THR A 367 0.34 -16.00 23.25
N GLN A 368 0.44 -15.00 22.38
CA GLN A 368 0.86 -13.64 22.69
C GLN A 368 -0.33 -12.69 22.89
N GLN A 369 -1.55 -13.13 22.54
CA GLN A 369 -2.77 -12.37 22.78
C GLN A 369 -3.13 -12.32 24.28
N LYS A 370 -3.65 -11.20 24.73
CA LYS A 370 -4.16 -10.99 26.09
C LYS A 370 -5.67 -11.16 26.13
N ASN A 371 -6.16 -12.00 27.03
CA ASN A 371 -7.59 -12.10 27.31
C ASN A 371 -7.92 -11.34 28.60
N PRO A 372 -8.74 -10.27 28.55
CA PRO A 372 -9.16 -9.57 29.76
C PRO A 372 -10.02 -10.48 30.63
N ALA A 373 -9.63 -10.69 31.89
CA ALA A 373 -10.43 -11.41 32.89
C ALA A 373 -11.31 -10.40 33.64
N ILE A 374 -12.59 -10.38 33.32
CA ILE A 374 -13.57 -9.51 33.99
C ILE A 374 -14.09 -10.25 35.23
N PRO A 375 -14.03 -9.64 36.43
CA PRO A 375 -14.63 -10.23 37.62
C PRO A 375 -16.14 -10.46 37.45
N ASP A 376 -16.63 -11.58 38.00
CA ASP A 376 -18.06 -11.84 38.08
C ASP A 376 -18.77 -10.87 39.05
N MET A 377 -20.09 -10.77 38.95
CA MET A 377 -20.96 -10.06 39.92
C MET A 377 -20.65 -8.56 40.08
N LEU A 378 -20.31 -7.88 38.98
CA LEU A 378 -20.18 -6.43 38.94
C LEU A 378 -21.55 -5.76 38.77
N GLU A 379 -21.72 -4.58 39.36
CA GLU A 379 -22.91 -3.75 39.13
C GLU A 379 -23.02 -3.36 37.64
N PRO A 380 -24.24 -3.27 37.07
CA PRO A 380 -24.42 -2.93 35.66
C PRO A 380 -23.86 -1.57 35.23
N ASP A 381 -23.71 -0.63 36.17
CA ASP A 381 -23.13 0.70 35.96
C ASP A 381 -21.64 0.78 36.36
N SER A 382 -21.02 -0.34 36.72
CA SER A 382 -19.60 -0.39 37.07
C SER A 382 -18.71 -0.03 35.89
N GLU A 383 -17.76 0.87 36.12
CA GLU A 383 -16.71 1.19 35.16
C GLU A 383 -15.58 0.14 35.10
N ILE A 384 -15.57 -0.87 35.98
CA ILE A 384 -14.47 -1.84 36.04
C ILE A 384 -14.28 -2.63 34.73
N PRO A 385 -15.33 -3.15 34.06
CA PRO A 385 -15.16 -3.96 32.85
C PRO A 385 -14.43 -3.23 31.72
N GLN A 386 -14.90 -2.02 31.39
CA GLN A 386 -14.28 -1.21 30.33
C GLN A 386 -12.81 -0.89 30.65
N LYS A 387 -12.46 -0.74 31.94
CA LYS A 387 -11.12 -0.35 32.35
C LYS A 387 -10.15 -1.50 32.13
N ILE A 388 -10.58 -2.72 32.44
CA ILE A 388 -9.80 -3.94 32.20
C ILE A 388 -9.65 -4.18 30.69
N VAL A 389 -10.74 -4.09 29.92
CA VAL A 389 -10.68 -4.25 28.45
C VAL A 389 -9.76 -3.20 27.82
N SER A 390 -9.86 -1.94 28.24
CA SER A 390 -9.03 -0.84 27.70
C SER A 390 -7.53 -1.03 27.92
N GLN A 391 -7.12 -1.80 28.94
CA GLN A 391 -5.71 -2.11 29.19
C GLN A 391 -5.14 -3.17 28.24
N SER A 392 -5.99 -3.99 27.61
CA SER A 392 -5.60 -5.09 26.72
C SER A 392 -6.07 -4.94 25.28
N LYS A 393 -6.92 -3.96 24.96
CA LYS A 393 -7.56 -3.82 23.63
C LYS A 393 -6.61 -3.82 22.42
N ASP A 394 -5.38 -3.36 22.59
CA ASP A 394 -4.37 -3.32 21.50
C ASP A 394 -3.47 -4.58 21.50
N LYS A 395 -3.81 -5.57 22.33
CA LYS A 395 -3.03 -6.80 22.56
C LYS A 395 -3.92 -8.04 22.66
N ASP A 396 -5.23 -7.91 22.51
CA ASP A 396 -6.15 -9.04 22.52
C ASP A 396 -6.33 -9.61 21.10
N GLY A 397 -7.20 -10.60 20.97
CA GLY A 397 -7.52 -11.22 19.68
C GLY A 397 -8.65 -10.53 18.92
N PHE A 398 -8.99 -9.26 19.21
CA PHE A 398 -10.17 -8.59 18.67
C PHE A 398 -9.84 -7.24 18.01
N ASN A 399 -10.23 -7.11 16.75
CA ASN A 399 -10.40 -5.86 16.03
C ASN A 399 -11.44 -6.09 14.93
N TRP A 400 -12.16 -5.06 14.48
CA TRP A 400 -13.01 -5.17 13.30
C TRP A 400 -12.22 -5.37 12.00
N GLY A 401 -10.95 -4.99 11.97
CA GLY A 401 -10.05 -5.25 10.85
C GLY A 401 -10.12 -4.24 9.71
N TYR A 402 -10.62 -3.02 9.94
CA TYR A 402 -10.57 -1.94 8.94
C TYR A 402 -9.17 -1.31 8.82
N ASP A 403 -8.12 -2.14 8.94
CA ASP A 403 -6.70 -1.78 8.93
C ASP A 403 -5.95 -2.68 7.93
N PRO A 404 -6.14 -2.49 6.61
CA PRO A 404 -5.60 -3.41 5.61
C PRO A 404 -4.07 -3.47 5.63
N TYR A 405 -3.55 -4.69 5.64
CA TYR A 405 -2.12 -4.94 5.47
C TYR A 405 -1.84 -5.59 4.10
N HIS A 406 -2.48 -6.73 3.79
CA HIS A 406 -2.42 -7.34 2.46
C HIS A 406 -3.82 -7.70 1.95
N TYR A 407 -4.27 -6.99 0.91
CA TYR A 407 -5.65 -7.11 0.40
C TYR A 407 -6.02 -8.46 -0.22
N MET A 408 -5.04 -9.28 -0.62
CA MET A 408 -5.27 -10.51 -1.37
C MET A 408 -5.03 -11.80 -0.56
N ALA A 409 -4.54 -11.68 0.67
CA ALA A 409 -4.34 -12.81 1.58
C ALA A 409 -5.47 -12.84 2.61
N ALA A 410 -5.90 -14.03 3.02
CA ALA A 410 -6.81 -14.18 4.14
C ALA A 410 -6.09 -13.79 5.46
N GLU A 411 -6.86 -13.31 6.44
CA GLU A 411 -6.33 -12.98 7.77
C GLU A 411 -5.81 -14.22 8.50
N GLY A 412 -4.59 -14.14 9.05
CA GLY A 412 -3.97 -15.29 9.73
C GLY A 412 -4.49 -15.53 11.13
N SER A 413 -4.90 -14.50 11.89
CA SER A 413 -5.46 -14.67 13.25
C SER A 413 -6.80 -15.43 13.26
N TYR A 414 -7.49 -15.46 12.12
CA TYR A 414 -8.70 -16.25 11.87
C TYR A 414 -8.41 -17.64 11.28
N SER A 415 -7.15 -18.03 11.12
CA SER A 415 -6.74 -19.39 10.76
C SER A 415 -6.37 -20.20 12.01
N THR A 416 -6.58 -21.51 12.00
CA THR A 416 -6.08 -22.38 13.09
C THR A 416 -4.56 -22.47 13.10
N ASN A 417 -3.92 -22.23 11.95
CA ASN A 417 -2.49 -22.03 11.82
C ASN A 417 -2.22 -20.82 10.91
N PRO A 418 -1.70 -19.70 11.45
CA PRO A 418 -1.40 -18.52 10.66
C PRO A 418 -0.20 -18.72 9.71
N GLU A 419 0.61 -19.76 9.89
CA GLU A 419 1.80 -19.97 9.10
C GLU A 419 1.48 -20.51 7.69
N GLY A 420 1.55 -19.65 6.68
CA GLY A 420 1.42 -20.01 5.28
C GLY A 420 0.01 -20.44 4.87
N ASN A 421 -0.05 -21.47 4.03
CA ASN A 421 -1.22 -21.80 3.22
C ASN A 421 -2.47 -22.33 3.96
N THR A 422 -2.40 -22.66 5.26
CA THR A 422 -3.57 -23.17 6.01
C THR A 422 -4.75 -22.21 5.90
N ARG A 423 -4.49 -20.90 6.02
CA ARG A 423 -5.50 -19.84 5.90
C ARG A 423 -6.26 -19.87 4.57
N ILE A 424 -5.60 -20.25 3.46
CA ILE A 424 -6.24 -20.36 2.14
C ILE A 424 -7.26 -21.50 2.14
N LEU A 425 -6.83 -22.68 2.64
CA LEU A 425 -7.67 -23.87 2.66
C LEU A 425 -8.88 -23.66 3.57
N GLU A 426 -8.67 -23.10 4.77
CA GLU A 426 -9.76 -22.86 5.72
C GLU A 426 -10.73 -21.79 5.23
N PHE A 427 -10.23 -20.70 4.62
CA PHE A 427 -11.09 -19.68 4.01
C PHE A 427 -11.96 -20.28 2.90
N ARG A 428 -11.39 -21.13 2.03
CA ARG A 428 -12.16 -21.84 1.01
C ARG A 428 -13.20 -22.77 1.62
N LYS A 429 -12.87 -23.51 2.68
CA LYS A 429 -13.84 -24.35 3.40
C LYS A 429 -14.96 -23.56 4.06
N MET A 430 -14.70 -22.34 4.54
CA MET A 430 -15.75 -21.45 5.06
C MET A 430 -16.70 -20.98 3.96
N VAL A 431 -16.17 -20.69 2.76
CA VAL A 431 -16.96 -20.20 1.61
C VAL A 431 -17.81 -21.32 0.97
N GLN A 432 -17.28 -22.55 0.94
CA GLN A 432 -17.97 -23.75 0.47
C GLN A 432 -19.10 -24.14 1.42
#